data_AF-A7RMM4-F1
#
_entry.id   AF-A7RMM4-F1
#
_cell.length_a   1.000
_cell.length_b   1.000
_cell.length_c   1.000
_cell.angle_alpha   90.00
_cell.angle_beta   90.00
_cell.angle_gamma   90.00
#
_symmetry.space_group_name_H-M   'P 1'
#
loop_
_entity.id
_entity.type
_entity.pdbx_description
1 polymer ?
#
loop_
_entity_poly.entity_id
_entity_poly.type
_entity_poly.pdbx_seq_one_letter_code
_entity_poly.pdbx_strand_id
1 'polypeptide(L)'
;TQFTDKELMELSVRELNTKLRGLPSTEIDTIRKRRRSLKNRGYAMNCRTKREQENKELAKMNKKLARDVVSMKEELRKIKKERDAMKTKYDKMREVLNRLCRESARFYNNEKKNSS
;
A
#
# COMPACT_ATOMS: atom_id res chain seq x y z
N THR A 1 40.70 36.08 -0.54
CA THR A 1 40.83 34.85 0.27
C THR A 1 40.20 33.69 -0.48
N GLN A 2 40.92 32.60 -0.74
CA GLN A 2 40.39 31.51 -1.56
C GLN A 2 39.64 30.50 -0.67
N PHE A 3 38.33 30.36 -0.87
CA PHE A 3 37.52 29.34 -0.19
C PHE A 3 37.60 28.00 -0.94
N THR A 4 37.68 26.91 -0.19
CA THR A 4 37.52 25.56 -0.76
C THR A 4 36.05 25.23 -1.00
N ASP A 5 35.77 24.27 -1.90
CA ASP A 5 34.39 23.83 -2.15
C ASP A 5 33.73 23.26 -0.88
N LYS A 6 34.50 22.53 -0.07
CA LYS A 6 34.06 21.95 1.19
C LYS A 6 33.64 23.03 2.18
N GLU A 7 34.48 24.04 2.41
CA GLU A 7 34.13 25.17 3.28
C GLU A 7 32.89 25.92 2.79
N LEU A 8 32.77 26.18 1.48
CA LEU A 8 31.59 26.83 0.92
C LEU A 8 30.31 26.01 1.08
N MET A 9 30.41 24.69 1.21
CA MET A 9 29.26 23.83 1.48
C MET A 9 28.91 23.76 2.96
N GLU A 10 29.91 23.78 3.84
CA GLU A 10 29.75 23.55 5.29
C GLU A 10 29.39 24.83 6.07
N LEU A 11 29.97 25.98 5.71
CA LEU A 11 29.71 27.24 6.41
C LEU A 11 28.21 27.54 6.44
N SER A 12 27.71 28.04 7.57
CA SER A 12 26.38 28.66 7.62
C SER A 12 26.35 29.98 6.84
N VAL A 13 25.15 30.48 6.54
CA VAL A 13 24.99 31.80 5.89
C VAL A 13 25.63 32.91 6.74
N ARG A 14 25.48 32.84 8.07
CA ARG A 14 26.05 33.81 9.00
C ARG A 14 27.58 33.79 8.96
N GLU A 15 28.20 32.63 9.08
CA GLU A 15 29.67 32.51 9.05
C GLU A 15 30.25 32.94 7.71
N LEU A 16 29.59 32.57 6.60
CA LEU A 16 30.01 33.01 5.27
C LEU A 16 29.93 34.54 5.16
N ASN A 17 28.82 35.15 5.57
CA ASN A 17 28.67 36.61 5.50
C ASN A 17 29.68 37.35 6.38
N THR A 18 30.05 36.81 7.54
CA THR A 18 31.13 37.36 8.37
C THR A 18 32.47 37.32 7.64
N LYS A 19 32.81 36.20 7.00
CA LYS A 19 34.07 36.04 6.25
C LYS A 19 34.13 36.83 4.94
N LEU A 20 32.98 37.23 4.40
CA LEU A 20 32.88 38.05 3.19
C LEU A 20 32.98 39.56 3.46
N ARG A 21 32.94 39.99 4.72
CA ARG A 21 33.01 41.41 5.09
C ARG A 21 34.35 42.02 4.67
N GLY A 22 34.30 43.20 4.04
CA GLY A 22 35.49 43.92 3.60
C GLY A 22 36.07 43.46 2.25
N LEU A 23 35.46 42.46 1.60
CA LEU A 23 35.82 42.07 0.23
C LEU A 23 35.10 42.95 -0.81
N PRO A 24 35.67 43.11 -2.02
CA PRO A 24 35.00 43.78 -3.14
C PRO A 24 33.69 43.07 -3.53
N SER A 25 32.69 43.86 -3.97
CA SER A 25 31.37 43.31 -4.36
C SER A 25 31.46 42.21 -5.42
N THR A 26 32.36 42.35 -6.39
CA THR A 26 32.57 41.38 -7.47
C THR A 26 33.08 40.02 -6.96
N GLU A 27 33.95 40.02 -5.95
CA GLU A 27 34.43 38.80 -5.30
C GLU A 27 33.32 38.13 -4.49
N ILE A 28 32.54 38.93 -3.74
CA ILE A 28 31.39 38.45 -2.97
C ILE A 28 30.40 37.72 -3.87
N ASP A 29 30.06 38.30 -5.02
CA ASP A 29 29.13 37.71 -5.98
C ASP A 29 29.66 36.42 -6.60
N THR A 30 30.96 36.39 -6.90
CA THR A 30 31.64 35.19 -7.42
C THR A 30 31.57 34.05 -6.40
N ILE A 31 31.89 34.33 -5.14
CA ILE A 31 31.84 33.34 -4.05
C ILE A 31 30.41 32.84 -3.82
N ARG A 32 29.42 33.74 -3.80
CA ARG A 32 28.00 33.39 -3.67
C ARG A 32 27.51 32.55 -4.84
N LYS A 33 27.90 32.88 -6.07
CA LYS A 33 27.55 32.10 -7.27
C LYS A 33 28.17 30.70 -7.23
N ARG A 34 29.44 30.58 -6.82
CA ARG A 34 30.12 29.29 -6.62
C ARG A 34 29.41 28.45 -5.57
N ARG A 35 29.11 29.02 -4.39
CA ARG A 35 28.36 28.33 -3.32
C ARG A 35 26.98 27.86 -3.78
N ARG A 36 26.22 28.71 -4.48
CA ARG A 36 24.90 28.32 -5.05
C ARG A 36 25.04 27.13 -6.00
N SER A 37 26.03 27.17 -6.89
CA SER A 37 26.28 26.09 -7.84
C SER A 37 26.63 24.77 -7.14
N LEU A 38 27.46 24.82 -6.10
CA LEU A 38 27.81 23.66 -5.27
C LEU A 38 26.60 23.07 -4.53
N LYS A 39 25.81 23.91 -3.85
CA LYS A 39 24.60 23.47 -3.14
C LYS A 39 23.57 22.88 -4.11
N ASN A 40 23.34 23.53 -5.25
CA ASN A 40 22.42 23.02 -6.28
C ASN A 40 22.85 21.67 -6.86
N ARG A 41 24.16 21.44 -7.01
CA ARG A 41 24.68 20.13 -7.40
C ARG A 41 24.28 19.05 -6.38
N GLY A 42 24.46 19.33 -5.10
CA GLY A 42 24.04 18.43 -4.01
C GLY A 42 22.53 18.20 -3.98
N TYR A 43 21.72 19.25 -4.16
CA TYR A 43 20.26 19.14 -4.22
C TYR A 43 19.79 18.30 -5.41
N ALA A 44 20.40 18.46 -6.58
CA ALA A 44 20.07 17.66 -7.75
C ALA A 44 20.39 16.18 -7.54
N MET A 45 21.52 15.87 -6.89
CA MET A 45 21.86 14.49 -6.52
C MET A 45 20.85 13.91 -5.54
N ASN A 46 20.55 14.61 -4.44
CA ASN A 46 19.59 14.16 -3.44
C ASN A 46 18.19 13.97 -4.04
N CYS A 47 17.77 14.85 -4.95
CA CYS A 47 16.51 14.72 -5.67
C CYS A 47 16.46 13.42 -6.48
N ARG A 48 17.52 13.11 -7.25
CA ARG A 48 17.62 11.87 -8.02
C ARG A 48 17.58 10.64 -7.11
N THR A 49 18.38 10.62 -6.04
CA THR A 49 18.42 9.50 -5.09
C THR A 49 17.06 9.29 -4.41
N LYS A 50 16.41 10.37 -3.96
CA LYS A 50 15.09 10.29 -3.33
C LYS A 50 14.04 9.74 -4.29
N ARG A 51 14.01 10.24 -5.53
CA ARG A 51 13.09 9.76 -6.57
C ARG A 51 13.33 8.29 -6.90
N GLU A 52 14.58 7.88 -7.01
CA GLU A 52 14.93 6.47 -7.26
C GLU A 52 14.46 5.57 -6.12
N GLN A 53 14.66 5.99 -4.87
CA GLN A 53 14.19 5.25 -3.71
C GLN A 53 12.66 5.16 -3.66
N GLU A 54 11.96 6.27 -3.90
CA GLU A 54 10.48 6.29 -3.96
C GLU A 54 9.97 5.34 -5.05
N ASN A 55 10.58 5.33 -6.23
CA ASN A 55 10.22 4.40 -7.31
C ASN A 55 10.43 2.93 -6.92
N LYS A 56 11.54 2.61 -6.23
CA LYS A 56 11.81 1.25 -5.73
C LYS A 56 10.77 0.81 -4.70
N GLU A 57 10.41 1.68 -3.75
CA GLU A 57 9.38 1.38 -2.75
C GLU A 57 8.00 1.20 -3.39
N LEU A 58 7.63 2.05 -4.36
CA LEU A 58 6.39 1.89 -5.12
C LEU A 58 6.36 0.56 -5.89
N ALA A 59 7.45 0.18 -6.55
CA ALA A 59 7.54 -1.10 -7.26
C ALA A 59 7.39 -2.29 -6.30
N LYS A 60 8.01 -2.22 -5.12
CA LYS A 60 7.89 -3.23 -4.06
C LYS A 60 6.46 -3.33 -3.55
N MET A 61 5.80 -2.19 -3.32
CA MET A 61 4.40 -2.13 -2.86
C MET A 61 3.46 -2.70 -3.91
N ASN A 62 3.62 -2.34 -5.19
CA ASN A 62 2.84 -2.90 -6.30
C ASN A 62 3.00 -4.42 -6.38
N LYS A 63 4.23 -4.94 -6.27
CA LYS A 63 4.49 -6.38 -6.26
C LYS A 63 3.85 -7.09 -5.05
N LYS A 64 3.82 -6.44 -3.88
CA LYS A 64 3.13 -6.96 -2.70
C LYS A 64 1.62 -7.02 -2.94
N LEU A 65 1.01 -5.90 -3.34
CA LEU A 65 -0.43 -5.82 -3.61
C LEU A 65 -0.89 -6.83 -4.68
N ALA A 66 -0.10 -7.02 -5.74
CA ALA A 66 -0.40 -8.02 -6.76
C ALA A 66 -0.44 -9.44 -6.18
N ARG A 67 0.48 -9.79 -5.28
CA ARG A 67 0.47 -11.09 -4.58
C ARG A 67 -0.72 -11.23 -3.64
N ASP A 68 -1.02 -10.18 -2.88
CA ASP A 68 -2.14 -10.16 -1.93
C ASP A 68 -3.48 -10.37 -2.67
N VAL A 69 -3.67 -9.72 -3.83
CA VAL A 69 -4.85 -9.90 -4.68
C VAL A 69 -5.00 -11.35 -5.16
N VAL A 70 -3.90 -12.00 -5.54
CA VAL A 70 -3.94 -13.41 -5.98
C VAL A 70 -4.34 -14.31 -4.80
N SER A 71 -3.68 -14.14 -3.65
CA SER A 71 -3.98 -14.92 -2.42
C SER A 71 -5.45 -14.78 -2.00
N MET A 72 -5.94 -13.54 -1.93
CA MET A 72 -7.33 -13.27 -1.55
C MET A 72 -8.34 -13.87 -2.53
N LYS A 73 -8.03 -13.87 -3.84
CA LYS A 73 -8.89 -14.51 -4.84
C LYS A 73 -8.95 -16.02 -4.66
N GLU A 74 -7.83 -16.66 -4.29
CA GLU A 74 -7.78 -18.10 -4.02
C GLU A 74 -8.56 -18.46 -2.76
N GLU A 75 -8.36 -17.70 -1.67
CA GLU A 75 -9.12 -17.86 -0.43
C GLU A 75 -10.62 -17.67 -0.66
N LEU A 76 -11.01 -16.64 -1.41
CA LEU A 76 -12.42 -16.41 -1.76
C LEU A 76 -13.01 -17.58 -2.53
N ARG A 77 -12.26 -18.17 -3.48
CA ARG A 77 -12.71 -19.37 -4.22
C ARG A 77 -12.90 -20.55 -3.28
N LYS A 78 -11.98 -20.77 -2.33
CA LYS A 78 -12.06 -21.86 -1.35
C LYS A 78 -13.30 -21.70 -0.48
N ILE A 79 -13.49 -20.53 0.11
CA ILE A 79 -14.65 -20.23 0.97
C ILE A 79 -15.96 -20.36 0.20
N LYS A 80 -16.02 -19.91 -1.05
CA LYS A 80 -17.23 -20.08 -1.90
C LYS A 80 -17.56 -21.55 -2.10
N LYS A 81 -16.57 -22.40 -2.41
CA LYS A 81 -16.78 -23.85 -2.57
C LYS A 81 -17.30 -24.49 -1.28
N GLU A 82 -16.71 -24.15 -0.13
CA GLU A 82 -17.14 -24.66 1.18
C GLU A 82 -18.59 -24.22 1.48
N ARG A 83 -18.91 -22.95 1.25
CA ARG A 83 -20.26 -22.41 1.42
C ARG A 83 -21.28 -23.11 0.53
N ASP A 84 -20.96 -23.34 -0.74
CA ASP A 84 -21.87 -23.99 -1.69
C ASP A 84 -22.08 -25.47 -1.35
N ALA A 85 -21.04 -26.17 -0.87
CA ALA A 85 -21.15 -27.54 -0.37
C ALA A 85 -22.08 -27.62 0.86
N MET A 86 -21.92 -26.69 1.82
CA MET A 86 -22.78 -26.64 3.00
C MET A 86 -24.21 -26.28 2.65
N LYS A 87 -24.42 -25.34 1.73
CA LYS A 87 -25.76 -24.98 1.23
C LYS A 87 -26.45 -26.19 0.59
N THR A 88 -25.73 -26.93 -0.26
CA THR A 88 -26.26 -28.15 -0.89
C THR A 88 -26.68 -29.19 0.15
N LYS A 89 -25.88 -29.39 1.20
CA LYS A 89 -26.20 -30.32 2.29
C LYS A 89 -27.45 -29.86 3.05
N TYR A 90 -27.54 -28.56 3.35
CA TYR A 90 -28.70 -27.98 4.02
C TYR A 90 -29.98 -28.14 3.19
N ASP A 91 -29.93 -27.83 1.89
CA ASP A 91 -31.09 -27.92 1.00
C ASP A 91 -31.60 -29.36 0.91
N LYS A 92 -30.71 -30.35 0.77
CA LYS A 92 -31.06 -31.79 0.80
C LYS A 92 -31.74 -32.18 2.11
N MET A 93 -31.19 -31.76 3.24
CA MET A 93 -31.77 -32.09 4.55
C MET A 93 -33.14 -31.44 4.75
N ARG A 94 -33.32 -30.21 4.26
CA ARG A 94 -34.60 -29.51 4.25
C ARG A 94 -35.64 -30.22 3.38
N GLU A 95 -35.26 -30.73 2.21
CA GLU A 95 -36.14 -31.53 1.36
C GLU A 95 -36.61 -32.81 2.04
N VAL A 96 -35.69 -33.54 2.69
CA VAL A 96 -36.01 -34.74 3.47
C VAL A 96 -36.99 -34.40 4.59
N LEU A 97 -36.72 -33.35 5.37
CA LEU A 97 -37.60 -32.91 6.45
C LEU A 97 -39.00 -32.58 5.93
N ASN A 98 -39.10 -31.81 4.84
CA ASN A 98 -40.37 -31.47 4.22
C ASN A 98 -41.14 -32.70 3.75
N ARG A 99 -40.45 -33.72 3.22
CA ARG A 99 -41.06 -34.99 2.83
C ARG A 99 -41.64 -35.72 4.04
N LEU A 100 -40.85 -35.88 5.10
CA LEU A 100 -41.27 -36.55 6.33
C LEU A 100 -42.47 -35.85 6.98
N CYS A 101 -42.48 -34.51 7.01
CA CYS A 101 -43.63 -33.76 7.52
C CYS A 101 -44.91 -34.03 6.71
N ARG A 102 -44.81 -34.11 5.37
CA ARG A 102 -45.97 -34.43 4.51
C ARG A 102 -46.46 -35.86 4.72
N GLU A 103 -45.55 -36.82 4.85
CA GLU A 103 -45.88 -38.23 5.10
C GLU A 103 -46.55 -38.40 6.47
N SER A 104 -46.01 -37.77 7.52
CA SER A 104 -46.60 -37.76 8.86
C SER A 104 -48.02 -37.17 8.85
N ALA A 105 -48.24 -36.04 8.15
CA ALA A 105 -49.56 -35.45 8.01
C ALA A 105 -50.56 -36.37 7.26
N ARG A 106 -50.10 -37.08 6.22
CA ARG A 106 -50.93 -38.06 5.49
C ARG A 106 -51.33 -39.23 6.38
N PHE A 107 -50.37 -39.78 7.13
CA PHE A 107 -50.61 -40.89 8.05
C PHE A 107 -51.67 -40.51 9.10
N TYR A 108 -51.49 -39.36 9.77
CA TYR A 108 -52.45 -38.85 10.75
C TYR A 108 -53.87 -38.69 10.18
N ASN A 109 -53.99 -38.15 8.96
CA ASN A 109 -55.30 -37.96 8.31
C ASN A 109 -55.97 -39.29 7.92
N ASN A 110 -55.19 -40.30 7.51
CA ASN A 110 -55.73 -41.62 7.19
C ASN A 110 -56.18 -42.38 8.46
N GLU A 111 -55.43 -42.32 9.56
CA GLU A 111 -55.86 -42.91 10.83
C GLU A 111 -57.16 -42.30 11.34
N LYS A 112 -57.32 -40.97 11.21
CA LYS A 112 -58.56 -40.29 11.56
C LYS A 112 -59.76 -40.75 10.73
N LYS A 113 -59.56 -40.96 9.42
CA LYS A 113 -60.62 -41.44 8.52
C LYS A 113 -61.02 -42.89 8.76
N ASN A 114 -60.09 -43.74 9.20
CA ASN A 114 -60.37 -45.16 9.48
C ASN A 114 -60.96 -45.39 10.88
N SER A 115 -60.92 -44.38 11.76
CA SER A 115 -61.49 -44.43 13.11
C SER A 115 -62.85 -43.73 13.25
N SER A 116 -63.44 -43.26 12.15
CA SER A 116 -64.80 -42.67 12.07
C SER A 116 -65.66 -43.51 11.13
#